data_AF-A0A497H2B2-F1
#
_entry.id   AF-A0A497H2B2-F1
#
_cell.length_a   1.000
_cell.length_b   1.000
_cell.length_c   1.000
_cell.angle_alpha   90.00
_cell.angle_beta   90.00
_cell.angle_gamma   90.00
#
_symmetry.space_group_name_H-M   'P 1'
#
loop_
_entity.id
_entity.type
_entity.pdbx_description
1 polymer ?
#
loop_
_entity_poly.entity_id
_entity_poly.type
_entity_poly.pdbx_seq_one_letter_code
_entity_poly.pdbx_strand_id
1 'polypeptide(L)'
;HKAAEKIEHDLHIPVLRHTRKKPGGIDAVRAYFNCRPDELIMCGDRVFTDVVFGNRYGMLTILTTLLTEKGDNPAARRARRYEIPLMKKWMGNGIRPPPHPRYHKDICRDIREKEGF
;
A
#
# COMPACT_ATOMS: atom_id res chain seq x y z
N HIS A 1 19.08 5.58 8.82
CA HIS A 1 19.69 6.02 7.54
C HIS A 1 20.43 4.86 6.88
N LYS A 2 21.41 4.23 7.56
CA LYS A 2 22.18 3.05 7.07
C LYS A 2 21.38 1.94 6.37
N ALA A 3 20.23 1.53 6.92
CA ALA A 3 19.41 0.48 6.30
C ALA A 3 18.81 0.90 4.95
N ALA A 4 18.43 2.18 4.80
CA ALA A 4 17.88 2.72 3.56
C ALA A 4 18.96 2.85 2.48
N GLU A 5 20.17 3.31 2.85
CA GLU A 5 21.32 3.39 1.94
C GLU A 5 21.71 2.01 1.40
N LYS A 6 21.71 0.98 2.27
CA LYS A 6 21.99 -0.39 1.85
C LYS A 6 20.97 -0.91 0.83
N ILE A 7 19.68 -0.67 1.07
CA ILE A 7 18.62 -1.11 0.15
C ILE A 7 18.74 -0.41 -1.21
N GLU A 8 18.98 0.90 -1.20
CA GLU A 8 19.16 1.70 -2.42
C GLU A 8 20.36 1.20 -3.23
N HIS A 9 21.47 0.91 -2.56
CA HIS A 9 22.66 0.33 -3.17
C HIS A 9 22.41 -1.08 -3.75
N ASP A 10 21.77 -1.97 -2.99
CA ASP A 10 21.62 -3.37 -3.40
C ASP A 10 20.58 -3.54 -4.52
N LEU A 11 19.48 -2.78 -4.45
CA LEU A 11 18.38 -2.91 -5.41
C LEU A 11 18.50 -1.94 -6.59
N HIS A 12 19.38 -0.93 -6.50
CA HIS A 12 19.47 0.18 -7.46
C HIS A 12 18.14 0.90 -7.67
N ILE A 13 17.28 0.89 -6.64
CA ILE A 13 15.97 1.53 -6.62
C ILE A 13 16.02 2.71 -5.64
N PRO A 14 15.65 3.92 -6.09
CA PRO A 14 15.60 5.11 -5.25
C PRO A 14 14.73 4.91 -3.99
N VAL A 15 15.27 5.26 -2.83
CA VAL A 15 14.55 5.15 -1.55
C VAL A 15 14.07 6.52 -1.08
N LEU A 16 12.77 6.76 -1.16
CA LEU A 16 12.15 7.99 -0.68
C LEU A 16 12.09 8.00 0.85
N ARG A 17 12.88 8.89 1.46
CA ARG A 17 13.00 9.02 2.93
C ARG A 17 12.01 10.06 3.44
N HIS A 18 11.25 9.72 4.48
CA HIS A 18 10.31 10.64 5.13
C HIS A 18 10.28 10.42 6.65
N THR A 19 9.96 11.46 7.42
CA THR A 19 9.96 11.40 8.90
C THR A 19 8.61 11.00 9.49
N ARG A 20 7.52 11.08 8.70
CA ARG A 20 6.16 10.77 9.15
C ARG A 20 5.77 9.34 8.78
N LYS A 21 5.14 8.59 9.69
CA LYS A 21 4.56 7.29 9.32
C LYS A 21 3.36 7.47 8.37
N LYS A 22 3.09 6.48 7.53
CA LYS A 22 1.89 6.45 6.70
C LYS A 22 0.64 6.55 7.60
N PRO A 23 -0.39 7.33 7.21
CA PRO A 23 -0.65 7.85 5.87
C PRO A 23 0.08 9.16 5.51
N GLY A 24 1.06 9.64 6.28
CA GLY A 24 1.95 10.72 5.83
C GLY A 24 2.99 10.26 4.79
N GLY A 25 3.73 11.22 4.22
CA GLY A 25 4.86 10.93 3.30
C GLY A 25 4.54 11.12 1.81
N ILE A 26 3.31 11.50 1.45
CA ILE A 26 2.93 11.80 0.06
C ILE A 26 3.78 12.93 -0.54
N ASP A 27 4.25 13.88 0.27
CA ASP A 27 5.05 15.01 -0.21
C ASP A 27 6.37 14.55 -0.84
N ALA A 28 7.01 13.54 -0.27
CA ALA A 28 8.22 12.95 -0.84
C ALA A 28 7.95 12.24 -2.18
N VAL A 29 6.81 11.54 -2.28
CA VAL A 29 6.37 10.88 -3.51
C VAL A 29 6.09 11.93 -4.60
N ARG A 30 5.34 12.98 -4.26
CA ARG A 30 5.01 14.07 -5.19
C ARG A 30 6.24 14.83 -5.66
N ALA A 31 7.16 15.15 -4.74
CA ALA A 31 8.40 15.84 -5.08
C ALA A 31 9.30 15.01 -6.00
N TYR A 32 9.34 13.68 -5.80
CA TYR A 32 10.18 12.79 -6.59
C TYR A 32 9.62 12.51 -7.99
N PHE A 33 8.34 12.11 -8.09
CA PHE A 33 7.74 11.70 -9.37
C PHE A 33 7.21 12.89 -10.18
N ASN A 34 6.84 13.99 -9.53
CA ASN A 34 6.29 15.19 -10.16
C ASN A 34 5.16 14.92 -11.19
N CYS A 35 4.30 13.95 -10.90
CA CYS A 35 3.18 13.54 -11.75
C CYS A 35 1.86 13.53 -10.97
N ARG A 36 0.75 13.32 -11.67
CA ARG A 36 -0.55 13.21 -11.00
C ARG A 36 -0.63 11.89 -10.24
N PRO A 37 -1.30 11.85 -9.08
CA PRO A 37 -1.41 10.61 -8.31
C PRO A 37 -2.09 9.46 -9.05
N ASP A 38 -3.03 9.74 -9.96
CA ASP A 38 -3.69 8.69 -10.76
C ASP A 38 -2.73 7.98 -11.72
N GLU A 39 -1.58 8.57 -12.01
CA GLU A 39 -0.52 8.03 -12.86
C GLU A 39 0.45 7.13 -12.09
N LEU A 40 0.29 7.06 -10.76
CA LEU A 40 1.11 6.24 -9.88
C LEU A 40 0.39 4.95 -9.47
N ILE A 41 1.20 3.91 -9.29
CA ILE A 41 0.77 2.63 -8.75
C ILE A 41 1.48 2.40 -7.42
N MET A 42 0.70 2.15 -6.37
CA MET A 42 1.18 1.79 -5.04
C MET A 42 1.12 0.27 -4.88
N CYS A 43 2.28 -0.39 -4.87
CA CYS A 43 2.41 -1.83 -4.65
C CYS A 43 2.87 -2.09 -3.21
N GLY A 44 2.23 -3.02 -2.50
CA GLY A 44 2.66 -3.41 -1.15
C GLY A 44 1.84 -4.55 -0.56
N ASP A 45 2.30 -5.11 0.55
CA ASP A 45 1.72 -6.30 1.19
C ASP A 45 0.73 -5.97 2.32
N ARG A 46 0.51 -4.68 2.60
CA ARG A 46 -0.25 -4.23 3.76
C ARG A 46 -1.47 -3.39 3.35
N VAL A 47 -2.63 -3.74 3.89
CA VAL A 47 -3.86 -3.03 3.54
C VAL A 47 -3.84 -1.60 4.08
N PHE A 48 -3.46 -1.39 5.34
CA PHE A 48 -3.58 -0.06 5.95
C PHE A 48 -2.49 0.92 5.57
N THR A 49 -1.29 0.42 5.27
CA THR A 49 -0.17 1.30 4.91
C THR A 49 -0.04 1.47 3.41
N ASP A 50 -0.42 0.50 2.58
CA ASP A 50 -0.19 0.61 1.14
C ASP A 50 -1.50 0.85 0.39
N VAL A 51 -2.51 0.01 0.60
CA VAL A 51 -3.81 0.15 -0.08
C VAL A 51 -4.55 1.40 0.38
N VAL A 52 -4.74 1.61 1.68
CA VAL A 52 -5.45 2.79 2.20
C VAL A 52 -4.70 4.08 1.87
N PHE A 53 -3.36 4.06 1.91
CA PHE A 53 -2.54 5.22 1.53
C PHE A 53 -2.70 5.54 0.04
N GLY A 54 -2.57 4.55 -0.84
CA GLY A 54 -2.75 4.73 -2.28
C GLY A 54 -4.13 5.26 -2.63
N ASN A 55 -5.17 4.61 -2.10
CA ASN A 55 -6.56 5.04 -2.31
C ASN A 55 -6.81 6.46 -1.80
N ARG A 56 -6.26 6.83 -0.64
CA ARG A 56 -6.42 8.17 -0.06
C ARG A 56 -5.85 9.28 -0.95
N TYR A 57 -4.77 8.99 -1.66
CA TYR A 57 -4.10 9.96 -2.53
C TYR A 57 -4.44 9.79 -4.01
N GLY A 58 -5.30 8.85 -4.37
CA GLY A 58 -5.78 8.65 -5.74
C GLY A 58 -4.89 7.80 -6.63
N MET A 59 -4.03 6.96 -6.05
CA MET A 59 -3.17 6.02 -6.77
C MET A 59 -3.89 4.68 -7.01
N LEU A 60 -3.53 3.97 -8.08
CA LEU A 60 -3.91 2.57 -8.23
C LEU A 60 -3.18 1.74 -7.19
N THR A 61 -3.85 0.80 -6.53
CA THR A 61 -3.23 -0.03 -5.49
C THR A 61 -3.17 -1.49 -5.89
N ILE A 62 -2.00 -2.12 -5.68
CA ILE A 62 -1.79 -3.55 -5.90
C ILE A 62 -1.36 -4.16 -4.57
N LEU A 63 -2.24 -4.98 -3.99
CA LEU A 63 -1.90 -5.74 -2.79
C LEU A 63 -1.15 -7.02 -3.17
N THR A 64 0.09 -7.14 -2.72
CA THR A 64 0.93 -8.33 -2.94
C THR A 64 0.85 -9.29 -1.75
N THR A 65 1.22 -10.55 -1.97
CA THR A 65 1.44 -11.49 -0.86
C THR A 65 2.72 -11.14 -0.11
N LEU A 66 2.72 -11.38 1.19
CA LEU A 66 3.93 -11.25 2.02
C LEU A 66 5.02 -12.22 1.52
N LEU A 67 6.25 -11.72 1.36
CA LEU A 67 7.40 -12.54 0.95
C LEU A 67 7.90 -13.46 2.07
N THR A 68 7.97 -12.97 3.32
CA THR A 68 8.39 -13.77 4.49
C THR A 68 7.92 -13.13 5.80
N GLU A 69 7.61 -13.96 6.80
CA GLU A 69 7.37 -13.51 8.19
C GLU A 69 8.64 -13.50 9.06
N LYS A 70 9.74 -14.09 8.57
CA LYS A 70 10.97 -14.27 9.37
C LYS A 70 11.61 -12.91 9.65
N GLY A 71 11.85 -12.62 10.94
CA GLY A 71 12.47 -11.37 11.39
C GLY A 71 11.51 -10.18 11.50
N ASP A 72 10.21 -10.39 11.30
CA ASP A 72 9.24 -9.31 11.32
C ASP A 72 8.86 -8.89 12.75
N ASN A 73 8.54 -7.60 12.93
CA ASN A 73 8.23 -7.05 14.25
C ASN A 73 6.94 -7.70 14.80
N PRO A 74 6.91 -8.17 16.07
CA PRO A 74 5.71 -8.73 16.69
C PRO A 74 4.46 -7.82 16.56
N ALA A 75 4.64 -6.50 16.60
CA ALA A 75 3.55 -5.54 16.38
C ALA A 75 3.01 -5.58 14.95
N ALA A 76 3.87 -5.69 13.95
CA ALA A 76 3.48 -5.78 12.54
C ALA A 76 2.73 -7.09 12.26
N ARG A 77 3.22 -8.22 12.81
CA ARG A 77 2.55 -9.52 12.72
C ARG A 77 1.14 -9.48 13.33
N ARG A 78 0.98 -8.86 14.50
CA ARG A 78 -0.35 -8.67 15.12
C ARG A 78 -1.25 -7.80 14.25
N ALA A 79 -0.74 -6.66 13.77
CA ALA A 79 -1.52 -5.78 12.91
C ALA A 79 -2.05 -6.52 11.67
N ARG A 80 -1.21 -7.35 11.00
CA ARG A 80 -1.63 -8.16 9.83
C ARG A 80 -2.88 -8.99 10.09
N ARG A 81 -2.97 -9.63 11.26
CA ARG A 81 -4.12 -10.48 11.62
C ARG A 81 -5.44 -9.70 11.70
N TYR A 82 -5.37 -8.41 12.02
CA TYR A 82 -6.55 -7.56 12.16
C TYR A 82 -6.87 -6.75 10.89
N GLU A 83 -5.99 -6.73 9.88
CA GLU A 83 -6.20 -5.89 8.69
C GLU A 83 -7.43 -6.30 7.89
N ILE A 84 -7.52 -7.57 7.49
CA ILE A 84 -8.65 -8.09 6.71
C ILE A 84 -9.98 -8.03 7.48
N PRO A 85 -10.08 -8.44 8.76
CA PRO A 85 -11.32 -8.30 9.52
C PRO A 85 -11.80 -6.85 9.65
N LEU A 86 -10.89 -5.90 9.88
CA LEU A 86 -11.26 -4.50 10.00
C LEU A 86 -11.62 -3.88 8.64
N MET A 87 -10.96 -4.29 7.55
CA MET A 87 -11.37 -3.95 6.18
C MET A 87 -12.78 -4.46 5.87
N LYS A 88 -13.08 -5.72 6.25
CA LYS A 88 -14.43 -6.31 6.19
C LYS A 88 -15.46 -5.47 6.94
N LYS A 89 -15.15 -5.06 8.16
CA LYS A 89 -16.02 -4.17 8.94
C LYS A 89 -16.24 -2.81 8.27
N TRP A 90 -15.18 -2.19 7.75
CA TRP A 90 -15.29 -0.90 7.06
C TRP A 90 -16.17 -0.99 5.82
N MET A 91 -16.01 -2.06 5.04
CA MET A 91 -16.86 -2.31 3.88
C MET A 91 -18.30 -2.66 4.27
N GLY A 92 -18.52 -3.41 5.35
CA GLY A 92 -19.87 -3.61 5.91
C GLY A 92 -20.55 -2.30 6.27
N ASN A 93 -19.78 -1.31 6.74
CA ASN A 93 -20.25 0.04 7.07
C ASN A 93 -20.35 0.98 5.85
N GLY A 94 -20.27 0.47 4.63
CA GLY A 94 -20.42 1.27 3.40
C GLY A 94 -19.17 2.01 2.93
N ILE A 95 -18.03 1.90 3.62
CA ILE A 95 -16.77 2.48 3.14
C ILE A 95 -16.33 1.69 1.90
N ARG A 96 -16.07 2.39 0.80
CA ARG A 96 -15.61 1.80 -0.47
C ARG A 96 -14.35 2.50 -0.95
N PRO A 97 -13.44 1.79 -1.63
CA PRO A 97 -12.32 2.44 -2.29
C PRO A 97 -12.84 3.36 -3.41
N PRO A 98 -12.18 4.50 -3.67
CA PRO A 98 -12.53 5.36 -4.79
C PRO A 98 -12.29 4.61 -6.12
N PRO A 99 -13.10 4.87 -7.16
CA PRO A 99 -12.83 4.33 -8.49
C PRO A 99 -11.52 4.90 -9.03
N HIS A 100 -10.77 4.08 -9.76
CA HIS A 100 -9.51 4.49 -10.37
C HIS A 100 -9.57 4.30 -11.90
N PRO A 101 -9.19 5.29 -12.73
CA PRO A 101 -9.31 5.20 -14.19
C PRO A 101 -8.55 4.03 -14.83
N ARG A 102 -7.43 3.63 -14.21
CA ARG A 102 -6.58 2.52 -14.66
C ARG A 102 -6.99 1.15 -14.09
N TYR A 103 -8.06 1.08 -13.31
CA TYR A 103 -8.59 -0.21 -12.82
C TYR A 103 -9.44 -0.87 -13.90
N HIS A 104 -9.08 -2.10 -14.28
CA HIS A 104 -9.87 -2.92 -15.20
C HIS A 104 -10.01 -4.34 -14.64
N LYS A 105 -11.25 -4.83 -14.54
CA LYS A 105 -11.57 -6.16 -13.99
C LYS A 105 -10.92 -7.32 -14.77
N ASP A 106 -10.63 -7.11 -16.05
CA ASP A 106 -10.02 -8.14 -16.91
C ASP A 106 -8.51 -8.31 -16.64
N ILE A 107 -7.89 -7.33 -15.98
CA ILE A 107 -6.44 -7.31 -15.69
C ILE A 107 -6.22 -7.47 -14.19
N CYS A 108 -7.01 -6.79 -13.37
CA CYS A 108 -6.87 -6.75 -11.92
C CYS A 108 -7.84 -7.73 -11.27
N ARG A 109 -7.32 -8.66 -10.45
CA ARG A 109 -8.14 -9.49 -9.57
C ARG A 109 -8.50 -8.69 -8.33
N ASP A 110 -9.79 -8.55 -8.08
CA ASP A 110 -10.26 -7.83 -6.92
C ASP A 110 -10.10 -8.67 -5.64
N ILE A 111 -9.43 -8.12 -4.64
CA ILE A 111 -9.33 -8.78 -3.34
C ILE A 111 -10.69 -9.00 -2.69
N ARG A 112 -11.67 -8.15 -3.01
CA ARG A 112 -13.03 -8.24 -2.49
C ARG A 112 -13.71 -9.54 -2.94
N GLU A 113 -13.47 -9.95 -4.19
CA GLU A 113 -13.98 -11.21 -4.71
C GLU A 113 -13.30 -12.41 -4.05
N LYS A 114 -11.97 -12.34 -3.87
CA LYS A 114 -11.18 -13.40 -3.22
C LYS A 114 -11.60 -13.65 -1.77
N GLU A 115 -11.81 -12.57 -1.02
CA GLU A 115 -12.05 -12.62 0.42
C GLU A 115 -13.54 -12.78 0.78
N GLY A 116 -14.43 -12.87 -0.23
CA GLY A 116 -15.86 -13.12 -0.05
C GLY A 116 -16.60 -11.94 0.56
N PHE A 117 -16.46 -10.76 -0.05
CA PHE A 117 -17.19 -9.55 0.31
C PHE A 117 -18.53 -9.42 -0.42
#